data_AF-A0A832RB18-F1
#
_entry.id   AF-A0A832RB18-F1
#
_cell.length_a   1.000
_cell.length_b   1.000
_cell.length_c   1.000
_cell.angle_alpha   90.00
_cell.angle_beta   90.00
_cell.angle_gamma   90.00
#
_symmetry.space_group_name_H-M   'P 1'
#
loop_
_entity.id
_entity.type
_entity.pdbx_description
1 polymer ?
#
loop_
_entity_poly.entity_id
_entity_poly.type
_entity_poly.pdbx_seq_one_letter_code
_entity_poly.pdbx_strand_id
1 'polypeptide(L)'
;ETAMLTVNQAPGANAIETGDRVLAELERLSVTFPPGIAYETVYDATRFVRANVDQIMQVLIEAFLIVLVISFVFLQDWRATLISALAIPVSLLGAMAVLFVLGFSLNTVTLIALVLAIGLVVDDAILVVENVQRVIEEDRSLSALEATRRAMGQITGPIISTTFVLQGLTERVSGWRMRRAAASEPDASEPD
;
A
#
# COMPACT_ATOMS: atom_id res chain seq x y z
N GLU A 1 -30.66 -19.07 31.02
CA GLU A 1 -29.24 -18.92 31.40
C GLU A 1 -28.42 -18.74 30.14
N THR A 2 -27.34 -17.96 30.18
CA THR A 2 -26.48 -17.69 29.01
C THR A 2 -25.08 -18.22 29.30
N ALA A 3 -24.52 -18.97 28.36
CA ALA A 3 -23.13 -19.41 28.39
C ALA A 3 -22.33 -18.64 27.33
N MET A 4 -21.14 -18.16 27.70
CA MET A 4 -20.20 -17.52 26.77
C MET A 4 -19.13 -18.52 26.33
N LEU A 5 -18.86 -18.54 25.03
CA LEU A 5 -17.77 -19.30 24.43
C LEU A 5 -16.83 -18.34 23.73
N THR A 6 -15.55 -18.38 24.09
CA THR A 6 -14.50 -17.59 23.44
C THR A 6 -13.70 -18.47 22.50
N VAL A 7 -13.62 -18.08 21.23
CA VAL A 7 -12.81 -18.76 20.22
C VAL A 7 -11.55 -17.93 19.97
N ASN A 8 -10.38 -18.51 20.26
CA ASN A 8 -9.10 -17.87 20.02
C ASN A 8 -8.47 -18.39 18.73
N GLN A 9 -7.84 -17.49 17.99
CA GLN A 9 -7.14 -17.81 16.77
C GLN A 9 -5.78 -18.46 17.06
N ALA A 10 -5.40 -19.48 16.28
CA ALA A 10 -4.05 -20.02 16.32
C ALA A 10 -3.02 -19.05 15.70
N PRO A 11 -1.77 -18.99 16.21
CA PRO A 11 -0.72 -18.14 15.64
C PRO A 11 -0.49 -18.43 14.15
N GLY A 12 -0.43 -17.39 13.32
CA GLY A 12 -0.17 -17.50 11.88
C GLY A 12 -1.37 -17.95 11.03
N ALA A 13 -2.52 -18.26 11.63
CA ALA A 13 -3.75 -18.52 10.87
C ALA A 13 -4.28 -17.22 10.22
N ASN A 14 -5.16 -17.33 9.23
CA ASN A 14 -5.90 -16.20 8.68
C ASN A 14 -7.15 -15.92 9.53
N ALA A 15 -7.25 -14.71 10.08
CA ALA A 15 -8.31 -14.36 11.03
C ALA A 15 -9.69 -14.36 10.38
N ILE A 16 -9.79 -13.79 9.17
CA ILE A 16 -11.04 -13.70 8.41
C ILE A 16 -11.52 -15.10 8.03
N GLU A 17 -10.64 -15.90 7.43
CA GLU A 17 -10.98 -17.27 6.99
C GLU A 17 -11.37 -18.16 8.17
N THR A 18 -10.67 -18.04 9.30
CA THR A 18 -10.99 -18.80 10.52
C THR A 18 -12.34 -18.37 11.09
N GLY A 19 -12.61 -17.06 11.15
CA GLY A 19 -13.89 -16.54 11.62
C GLY A 19 -15.06 -16.99 10.76
N ASP A 20 -14.92 -16.91 9.43
CA ASP A 20 -15.94 -17.35 8.48
C ASP A 20 -16.25 -18.85 8.67
N ARG A 21 -15.22 -19.69 8.88
CA ARG A 21 -15.39 -21.13 9.15
C ARG A 21 -16.10 -21.41 10.47
N VAL A 22 -15.77 -20.66 11.53
CA VAL A 22 -16.41 -20.81 12.85
C VAL A 22 -17.89 -20.44 12.76
N LEU A 23 -18.22 -19.31 12.11
CA LEU A 23 -19.60 -18.86 11.92
C LEU A 23 -20.41 -19.86 11.07
N ALA A 24 -19.83 -20.36 9.99
CA ALA A 24 -20.46 -21.38 9.14
C ALA A 24 -20.73 -22.69 9.90
N GLU A 25 -19.81 -23.10 10.76
CA GLU A 25 -19.97 -24.31 11.56
C GLU A 25 -21.02 -24.13 12.68
N LEU A 26 -21.08 -22.95 13.30
CA LEU A 26 -22.14 -22.62 14.26
C LEU A 26 -23.52 -22.61 13.59
N GLU A 27 -23.63 -22.05 12.39
CA GLU A 27 -24.87 -22.08 11.61
C GLU A 27 -25.29 -23.52 11.27
N ARG A 28 -24.33 -24.36 10.83
CA ARG A 28 -24.57 -25.78 10.55
C ARG A 28 -25.06 -26.54 11.80
N LEU A 29 -24.45 -26.30 12.95
CA LEU A 29 -24.81 -26.94 14.21
C LEU A 29 -26.14 -26.45 14.77
N SER A 30 -26.50 -25.20 14.50
CA SER A 30 -27.72 -24.57 15.01
C SER A 30 -29.00 -25.31 14.64
N VAL A 31 -29.01 -26.00 13.49
CA VAL A 31 -30.14 -26.83 13.02
C VAL A 31 -30.40 -28.03 13.94
N THR A 32 -29.38 -28.49 14.67
CA THR A 32 -29.46 -29.66 15.55
C THR A 32 -29.73 -29.25 17.01
N PHE A 33 -29.90 -27.95 17.29
CA PHE A 33 -30.08 -27.48 18.65
C PHE A 33 -31.45 -27.92 19.22
N PRO A 34 -31.48 -28.37 20.48
CA PRO A 34 -32.73 -28.59 21.21
C PRO A 34 -33.62 -27.33 21.21
N PRO A 35 -34.96 -27.50 21.22
CA PRO A 35 -35.87 -26.36 21.30
C PRO A 35 -35.59 -25.52 22.55
N GLY A 36 -35.45 -24.21 22.37
CA GLY A 36 -35.12 -23.25 23.43
C GLY A 36 -33.64 -22.85 23.52
N ILE A 37 -32.76 -23.42 22.69
CA ILE A 37 -31.35 -23.02 22.58
C ILE A 37 -31.14 -22.18 21.31
N ALA A 38 -30.56 -20.99 21.46
CA ALA A 38 -30.14 -20.11 20.38
C ALA A 38 -28.71 -19.64 20.64
N TYR A 39 -27.97 -19.29 19.58
CA TYR A 39 -26.67 -18.66 19.69
C TYR A 39 -26.73 -17.22 19.20
N GLU A 40 -25.89 -16.37 19.77
CA GLU A 40 -25.71 -14.99 19.34
C GLU A 40 -24.23 -14.63 19.38
N THR A 41 -23.75 -13.98 18.31
CA THR A 41 -22.37 -13.50 18.24
C THR A 41 -22.28 -12.13 18.91
N VAL A 42 -21.83 -12.09 20.16
CA VAL A 42 -21.72 -10.85 20.95
C VAL A 42 -20.51 -9.99 20.52
N TYR A 43 -19.43 -10.63 20.08
CA TYR A 43 -18.21 -9.95 19.65
C TYR A 43 -17.54 -10.71 18.50
N ASP A 44 -17.19 -9.99 17.44
CA ASP A 44 -16.47 -10.50 16.28
C ASP A 44 -15.37 -9.53 15.85
N ALA A 45 -14.13 -9.89 16.13
CA ALA A 45 -12.96 -9.10 15.73
C ALA A 45 -12.74 -9.07 14.22
N THR A 46 -13.19 -10.09 13.48
CA THR A 46 -12.99 -10.19 12.03
C THR A 46 -13.78 -9.14 11.27
N ARG A 47 -14.95 -8.74 11.81
CA ARG A 47 -15.76 -7.65 11.26
C ARG A 47 -15.01 -6.33 11.21
N PHE A 48 -14.24 -6.01 12.27
CA PHE A 48 -13.42 -4.80 12.30
C PHE A 48 -12.28 -4.88 11.27
N VAL A 49 -11.61 -6.03 11.16
CA VAL A 49 -10.54 -6.23 10.17
C VAL A 49 -11.08 -6.09 8.74
N ARG A 50 -12.23 -6.71 8.43
CA ARG A 50 -12.87 -6.63 7.12
C ARG A 50 -13.26 -5.20 6.76
N ALA A 51 -13.91 -4.48 7.69
CA ALA A 51 -14.27 -3.08 7.49
C ALA A 51 -13.05 -2.19 7.21
N ASN A 52 -11.93 -2.41 7.90
CA ASN A 52 -10.70 -1.68 7.62
C ASN A 52 -10.12 -1.99 6.24
N VAL A 53 -10.11 -3.26 5.83
CA VAL A 53 -9.63 -3.64 4.50
C VAL A 53 -10.49 -2.99 3.42
N ASP A 54 -11.81 -3.05 3.55
CA ASP A 54 -12.75 -2.45 2.60
C ASP A 54 -12.57 -0.93 2.50
N GLN A 55 -12.41 -0.26 3.65
CA GLN A 55 -12.16 1.19 3.69
C GLN A 55 -10.83 1.54 3.00
N ILE A 56 -9.77 0.77 3.23
CA ILE A 56 -8.47 1.06 2.60
C ILE A 56 -8.52 0.79 1.10
N MET A 57 -9.25 -0.23 0.65
CA MET A 57 -9.48 -0.47 -0.77
C MET A 57 -10.21 0.69 -1.44
N GLN A 58 -11.21 1.28 -0.77
CA GLN A 58 -11.87 2.50 -1.25
C GLN A 58 -10.87 3.66 -1.35
N VAL A 59 -10.07 3.89 -0.32
CA VAL A 59 -9.05 4.95 -0.32
C VAL A 59 -8.02 4.75 -1.43
N LEU A 60 -7.60 3.51 -1.71
CA LEU A 60 -6.68 3.21 -2.82
C LEU A 60 -7.27 3.59 -4.19
N ILE A 61 -8.54 3.27 -4.41
CA ILE A 61 -9.25 3.62 -5.66
C ILE A 61 -9.43 5.13 -5.75
N GLU A 62 -9.86 5.79 -4.68
CA GLU A 62 -10.01 7.25 -4.63
C GLU A 62 -8.68 7.95 -4.87
N ALA A 63 -7.60 7.51 -4.23
CA ALA A 63 -6.25 8.05 -4.44
C ALA A 63 -5.80 7.89 -5.89
N PHE A 64 -6.02 6.71 -6.49
CA PHE A 64 -5.72 6.48 -7.90
C PHE A 64 -6.50 7.43 -8.82
N LEU A 65 -7.80 7.62 -8.58
CA LEU A 65 -8.63 8.53 -9.36
C LEU A 65 -8.19 9.99 -9.22
N ILE A 66 -7.87 10.43 -8.00
CA ILE A 66 -7.36 11.78 -7.74
C ILE A 66 -6.06 12.01 -8.51
N VAL A 67 -5.12 11.06 -8.42
CA VAL A 67 -3.85 11.13 -9.14
C VAL A 67 -4.07 11.16 -10.66
N LEU A 68 -5.00 10.36 -11.18
CA LEU A 68 -5.35 10.35 -12.60
C LEU A 68 -5.88 11.72 -13.06
N VAL A 69 -6.80 12.32 -12.28
CA VAL A 69 -7.36 13.64 -12.58
C VAL A 69 -6.30 14.72 -12.54
N ILE A 70 -5.47 14.75 -11.49
CA ILE A 70 -4.39 15.72 -11.36
C ILE A 70 -3.39 15.56 -12.51
N SER A 71 -2.96 14.33 -12.81
CA SER A 71 -2.06 14.04 -13.94
C SER A 71 -2.63 14.53 -15.26
N PHE A 72 -3.92 14.34 -15.49
CA PHE A 72 -4.60 14.84 -16.69
C PHE A 72 -4.61 16.37 -16.76
N VAL A 73 -4.88 17.05 -15.64
CA VAL A 73 -4.88 18.52 -15.59
C VAL A 73 -3.50 19.09 -15.88
N PHE A 74 -2.43 18.47 -15.38
CA PHE A 74 -1.06 18.91 -15.63
C PHE A 74 -0.58 18.62 -17.05
N LEU A 75 -0.83 17.42 -17.58
CA LEU A 75 -0.31 17.00 -18.89
C LEU A 75 -1.19 17.47 -20.06
N GLN A 76 -2.48 17.74 -19.83
CA GLN A 76 -3.47 18.13 -20.84
C GLN A 76 -3.56 17.22 -22.09
N ASP A 77 -2.94 16.04 -22.05
CA ASP A 77 -2.92 15.05 -23.12
C ASP A 77 -3.27 13.67 -22.57
N TRP A 78 -4.31 13.06 -23.14
CA TRP A 78 -4.83 11.76 -22.69
C TRP A 78 -3.81 10.62 -22.83
N ARG A 79 -2.98 10.63 -23.88
CA ARG A 79 -2.02 9.54 -24.13
C ARG A 79 -0.89 9.60 -23.11
N ALA A 80 -0.38 10.79 -22.85
CA ALA A 80 0.60 11.09 -21.82
C ALA A 80 0.09 10.69 -20.43
N THR A 81 -1.13 11.10 -20.08
CA THR A 81 -1.76 10.72 -18.80
C THR A 81 -1.87 9.20 -18.65
N LEU A 82 -2.26 8.48 -19.70
CA LEU A 82 -2.38 7.03 -19.64
C LEU A 82 -1.03 6.34 -19.42
N ILE A 83 0.05 6.86 -20.03
CA ILE A 83 1.41 6.35 -19.83
C ILE A 83 1.82 6.50 -18.35
N SER A 84 1.61 7.67 -17.75
CA SER A 84 1.91 7.89 -16.33
C SER A 84 1.00 7.08 -15.40
N ALA A 85 -0.30 6.96 -15.72
CA ALA A 85 -1.25 6.19 -14.93
C ALA A 85 -0.94 4.69 -14.91
N LEU A 86 -0.39 4.13 -16.00
CA LEU A 86 0.05 2.74 -16.08
C LEU A 86 1.25 2.42 -15.19
N ALA A 87 2.05 3.42 -14.80
CA ALA A 87 3.15 3.23 -13.85
C ALA A 87 2.65 2.80 -12.46
N ILE A 88 1.44 3.22 -12.08
CA ILE A 88 0.84 2.92 -10.77
C ILE A 88 0.57 1.42 -10.60
N PRO A 89 -0.27 0.74 -11.42
CA PRO A 89 -0.54 -0.68 -11.24
C PRO A 89 0.73 -1.54 -11.38
N VAL A 90 1.64 -1.20 -12.29
CA VAL A 90 2.89 -1.94 -12.48
C VAL A 90 3.78 -1.85 -11.23
N SER A 91 3.92 -0.66 -10.63
CA SER A 91 4.73 -0.48 -9.43
C SER A 91 4.10 -1.14 -8.20
N LEU A 92 2.78 -1.05 -8.03
CA LEU A 92 2.07 -1.72 -6.93
C LEU A 92 2.20 -3.25 -7.03
N LEU A 93 2.05 -3.82 -8.23
CA LEU A 93 2.28 -5.25 -8.45
C LEU A 93 3.72 -5.65 -8.14
N GLY A 94 4.70 -4.83 -8.55
CA GLY A 94 6.11 -5.03 -8.20
C GLY A 94 6.36 -5.01 -6.70
N ALA A 95 5.80 -4.02 -6.00
CA ALA A 95 5.90 -3.92 -4.54
C ALA A 95 5.27 -5.12 -3.83
N MET A 96 4.08 -5.54 -4.26
CA MET A 96 3.40 -6.72 -3.72
C MET A 96 4.18 -8.01 -3.98
N ALA A 97 4.79 -8.16 -5.15
CA ALA A 97 5.64 -9.32 -5.47
C ALA A 97 6.86 -9.39 -4.55
N VAL A 98 7.51 -8.25 -4.27
CA VAL A 98 8.64 -8.18 -3.33
C VAL A 98 8.19 -8.50 -1.91
N LEU A 99 7.07 -7.93 -1.45
CA LEU A 99 6.50 -8.25 -0.12
C LEU A 99 6.20 -9.75 0.01
N PHE A 100 5.63 -10.36 -1.03
CA PHE A 100 5.34 -11.78 -1.06
C PHE A 100 6.61 -12.64 -0.95
N VAL A 101 7.66 -12.31 -1.71
CA VAL A 101 8.95 -13.03 -1.65
C VAL A 101 9.63 -12.88 -0.29
N LEU A 102 9.49 -11.72 0.36
CA LEU A 102 10.02 -11.47 1.70
C LEU A 102 9.15 -12.08 2.82
N GLY A 103 8.01 -12.70 2.49
CA GLY A 103 7.10 -13.29 3.46
C GLY A 103 6.32 -12.27 4.29
N PHE A 104 6.22 -11.01 3.83
CA PHE A 104 5.40 -10.00 4.48
C PHE A 104 3.92 -10.18 4.10
N SER A 105 3.04 -9.94 5.08
CA SER A 105 1.59 -9.95 4.88
C SER A 105 1.07 -8.56 4.55
N LEU A 106 -0.04 -8.51 3.79
CA LEU A 106 -0.80 -7.27 3.62
C LEU A 106 -1.60 -7.00 4.90
N ASN A 107 -1.29 -5.88 5.53
CA ASN A 107 -1.96 -5.33 6.69
C ASN A 107 -2.15 -3.82 6.53
N THR A 108 -2.84 -3.19 7.48
CA THR A 108 -3.12 -1.76 7.48
C THR A 108 -1.90 -0.88 7.22
N VAL A 109 -0.75 -1.18 7.84
CA VAL A 109 0.48 -0.39 7.66
C VAL A 109 1.01 -0.52 6.23
N THR A 110 1.06 -1.75 5.71
CA THR A 110 1.51 -1.97 4.33
C THR A 110 0.57 -1.34 3.31
N LEU A 111 -0.74 -1.36 3.54
CA LEU A 111 -1.70 -0.75 2.63
C LEU A 111 -1.61 0.78 2.64
N ILE A 112 -1.42 1.41 3.82
CA ILE A 112 -1.13 2.85 3.90
C ILE A 112 0.17 3.19 3.15
N ALA A 113 1.20 2.36 3.28
CA ALA A 113 2.44 2.53 2.52
C ALA A 113 2.21 2.43 1.00
N LEU A 114 1.36 1.50 0.54
CA LEU A 114 0.97 1.41 -0.86
C LEU A 114 0.22 2.65 -1.35
N VAL A 115 -0.70 3.21 -0.55
CA VAL A 115 -1.39 4.48 -0.88
C VAL A 115 -0.38 5.61 -1.08
N LEU A 116 0.57 5.76 -0.16
CA LEU A 116 1.62 6.79 -0.26
C LEU A 116 2.55 6.56 -1.46
N ALA A 117 2.84 5.31 -1.79
CA ALA A 117 3.68 4.96 -2.92
C ALA A 117 3.09 5.38 -4.28
N ILE A 118 1.76 5.47 -4.41
CA ILE A 118 1.11 5.91 -5.65
C ILE A 118 1.62 7.30 -6.06
N GLY A 119 1.67 8.25 -5.13
CA GLY A 119 2.16 9.60 -5.38
C GLY A 119 3.66 9.63 -5.72
N LEU A 120 4.46 8.85 -4.99
CA LEU A 120 5.91 8.80 -5.21
C LEU A 120 6.27 8.25 -6.60
N VAL A 121 5.58 7.20 -7.06
CA VAL A 121 5.87 6.57 -8.35
C VAL A 121 5.36 7.43 -9.51
N VAL A 122 4.19 8.06 -9.36
CA VAL A 122 3.61 8.83 -10.45
C VAL A 122 4.42 10.10 -10.75
N ASP A 123 5.03 10.72 -9.73
CA ASP A 123 5.84 11.93 -9.89
C ASP A 123 6.99 11.73 -10.90
N ASP A 124 7.74 10.65 -10.78
CA ASP A 124 8.82 10.31 -11.72
C ASP A 124 8.27 10.02 -13.12
N ALA A 125 7.14 9.33 -13.22
CA ALA A 125 6.51 9.02 -14.51
C ALA A 125 5.98 10.27 -15.22
N ILE A 126 5.40 11.22 -14.47
CA ILE A 126 4.94 12.52 -14.99
C ILE A 126 6.14 13.32 -15.50
N LEU A 127 7.22 13.42 -14.71
CA LEU A 127 8.45 14.14 -15.10
C LEU A 127 9.04 13.62 -16.42
N VAL A 128 9.05 12.30 -16.62
CA VAL A 128 9.53 11.69 -17.87
C VAL A 128 8.63 12.10 -19.04
N VAL A 129 7.32 11.91 -18.90
CA VAL A 129 6.37 12.15 -19.99
C VAL A 129 6.30 13.63 -20.35
N GLU A 130 6.29 14.52 -19.36
CA GLU A 130 6.32 15.98 -19.54
C GLU A 130 7.58 16.40 -20.29
N ASN A 131 8.75 15.90 -19.90
CA ASN A 131 9.99 16.27 -20.58
C ASN A 131 10.04 15.74 -22.02
N VAL A 132 9.48 14.55 -22.27
CA VAL A 132 9.36 14.01 -23.64
C VAL A 132 8.44 14.90 -24.49
N GLN A 133 7.30 15.33 -23.95
CA GLN A 133 6.39 16.24 -24.64
C GLN A 133 7.06 17.58 -24.95
N ARG A 134 7.77 18.16 -23.97
CA ARG A 134 8.54 19.40 -24.18
C ARG A 134 9.54 19.27 -25.33
N VAL A 135 10.29 18.17 -25.41
CA VAL A 135 11.26 17.94 -26.50
C VAL A 135 10.59 17.79 -27.86
N ILE A 136 9.42 17.13 -27.93
CA ILE A 136 8.63 17.01 -29.17
C ILE A 136 8.08 18.38 -29.61
N GLU A 137 7.68 19.23 -28.66
CA GLU A 137 7.17 20.56 -28.92
C GLU A 137 8.26 21.53 -29.40
N GLU A 138 9.46 21.45 -28.81
CA GLU A 138 10.64 22.23 -29.21
C GLU A 138 11.14 21.86 -30.61
N ASP A 139 11.07 20.58 -30.99
CA ASP A 139 11.50 20.10 -32.30
C ASP A 139 10.54 19.05 -32.87
N ARG A 140 9.53 19.55 -33.59
CA ARG A 140 8.51 18.74 -34.26
C ARG A 140 9.02 17.84 -35.38
N SER A 141 10.29 17.98 -35.78
CA SER A 141 10.89 17.12 -36.81
C SER A 141 11.39 15.79 -36.25
N LEU A 142 11.52 15.69 -34.92
CA LEU A 142 11.99 14.48 -34.25
C LEU A 142 10.91 13.39 -34.25
N SER A 143 11.36 12.15 -34.46
CA SER A 143 10.51 10.99 -34.18
C SER A 143 10.30 10.84 -32.67
N ALA A 144 9.20 10.20 -32.25
CA ALA A 144 8.93 9.94 -30.84
C ALA A 144 10.10 9.23 -30.13
N LEU A 145 10.74 8.27 -30.80
CA LEU A 145 11.91 7.56 -30.27
C LEU A 145 13.09 8.49 -30.02
N GLU A 146 13.40 9.36 -30.98
CA GLU A 146 14.54 10.29 -30.87
C GLU A 146 14.28 11.36 -29.80
N ALA A 147 13.04 11.87 -29.74
CA ALA A 147 12.62 12.79 -28.70
C ALA A 147 12.72 12.16 -27.31
N THR A 148 12.27 10.90 -27.14
CA THR A 148 12.43 10.16 -25.88
C THR A 148 13.90 9.96 -25.52
N ARG A 149 14.76 9.60 -26.48
CA ARG A 149 16.20 9.43 -26.23
C ARG A 149 16.85 10.72 -25.75
N ARG A 150 16.54 11.84 -26.41
CA ARG A 150 17.05 13.18 -26.03
C ARG A 150 16.52 13.62 -24.68
N ALA A 151 15.23 13.40 -24.41
CA ALA A 151 14.60 13.72 -23.14
C ALA A 151 15.24 12.93 -21.98
N MET A 152 15.43 11.61 -22.14
CA MET A 152 16.07 10.77 -21.13
C MET A 152 17.49 11.23 -20.80
N GLY A 153 18.25 11.73 -21.79
CA GLY A 153 19.58 12.30 -21.56
C GLY A 153 19.60 13.50 -20.62
N GLN A 154 18.48 14.20 -20.44
CA GLN A 154 18.37 15.40 -19.59
C GLN A 154 17.93 15.07 -18.15
N ILE A 155 17.07 14.05 -17.97
CA ILE A 155 16.38 13.80 -16.70
C ILE A 155 16.83 12.54 -15.96
N THR A 156 17.61 11.66 -16.58
CA THR A 156 18.07 10.41 -15.94
C THR A 156 18.85 10.68 -14.66
N GLY A 157 19.75 11.68 -14.65
CA GLY A 157 20.52 12.05 -13.47
C GLY A 157 19.63 12.48 -12.29
N PRO A 158 18.72 13.46 -12.49
CA PRO A 158 17.73 13.85 -11.48
C PRO A 158 16.89 12.68 -10.93
N ILE A 159 16.34 11.81 -11.78
CA ILE A 159 15.48 10.69 -11.35
C ILE A 159 16.25 9.66 -10.51
N ILE A 160 17.49 9.35 -10.92
CA ILE A 160 18.35 8.47 -10.12
C ILE A 160 18.66 9.13 -8.77
N SER A 161 18.93 10.44 -8.76
CA SER A 161 19.22 11.19 -7.54
C SER A 161 18.02 11.22 -6.58
N THR A 162 16.80 11.43 -7.06
CA THR A 162 15.59 11.42 -6.20
C THR A 162 15.41 10.06 -5.55
N THR A 163 15.58 8.99 -6.32
CA THR A 163 15.50 7.60 -5.83
C THR A 163 16.50 7.35 -4.69
N PHE A 164 17.79 7.71 -4.88
CA PHE A 164 18.81 7.54 -3.84
C PHE A 164 18.57 8.42 -2.61
N VAL A 165 18.04 9.63 -2.79
CA VAL A 165 17.67 10.51 -1.67
C VAL A 165 16.57 9.87 -0.83
N LEU A 166 15.53 9.32 -1.45
CA LEU A 166 14.45 8.62 -0.73
C LEU A 166 14.96 7.39 0.02
N GLN A 167 15.87 6.62 -0.58
CA GLN A 167 16.52 5.49 0.09
C GLN A 167 17.33 5.96 1.31
N GLY A 168 18.20 6.95 1.15
CA GLY A 168 19.03 7.49 2.23
C GLY A 168 18.20 8.12 3.35
N LEU A 169 17.08 8.77 3.02
CA LEU A 169 16.13 9.29 4.01
C LEU A 169 15.55 8.15 4.85
N THR A 170 15.18 7.03 4.21
CA THR A 170 14.62 5.86 4.89
C THR A 170 15.61 5.26 5.90
N GLU A 171 16.88 5.15 5.51
CA GLU A 171 17.97 4.68 6.39
C GLU A 171 18.21 5.63 7.57
N ARG A 172 18.18 6.94 7.32
CA ARG A 172 18.40 7.94 8.37
C ARG A 172 17.26 7.96 9.38
N VAL A 173 16.01 7.86 8.93
CA VAL A 173 14.82 7.82 9.80
C VAL A 173 14.81 6.55 10.65
N SER A 174 15.14 5.40 10.06
CA SER A 174 15.22 4.14 10.81
C SER A 174 16.33 4.15 11.86
N GLY A 175 17.53 4.64 11.51
CA GLY A 175 18.65 4.77 12.44
C GLY A 175 18.40 5.77 13.56
N TRP A 176 17.68 6.87 13.29
CA TRP A 176 17.28 7.84 14.30
C TRP A 176 16.34 7.22 15.35
N ARG A 177 15.38 6.38 14.94
CA ARG A 177 14.46 5.66 15.86
C ARG A 177 15.20 4.69 16.78
N MET A 178 16.14 3.92 16.23
CA MET A 178 16.93 2.94 17.02
C MET A 178 17.79 3.64 18.09
N ARG A 179 18.45 4.74 17.73
CA ARG A 179 19.26 5.52 18.68
C ARG A 179 18.42 6.17 19.79
N ARG A 180 17.21 6.65 19.48
CA ARG A 180 16.34 7.25 20.51
C ARG A 180 15.74 6.18 21.44
N ALA A 181 15.47 4.97 20.94
CA ALA A 181 15.02 3.84 21.76
C ALA A 181 16.11 3.35 22.73
N ALA A 182 17.36 3.23 22.26
CA ALA A 182 18.50 2.85 23.10
C ALA A 182 18.84 3.89 24.19
N ALA A 183 18.51 5.17 23.97
CA ALA A 183 18.73 6.24 24.94
C ALA A 183 17.62 6.35 26.01
N SER A 184 16.57 5.54 25.93
CA SER A 184 15.41 5.56 26.84
C SER A 184 15.32 4.36 27.77
N GLU A 185 16.25 3.40 27.69
CA GLU A 185 16.36 2.32 28.66
C GLU A 185 16.95 2.88 29.98
N PRO A 186 16.25 2.80 31.12
CA PRO A 186 16.80 3.21 32.41
C PRO A 186 18.00 2.35 32.74
N ASP A 187 19.09 3.00 33.11
CA ASP A 187 20.32 2.36 33.55
C ASP A 187 20.04 1.52 34.81
N ALA A 188 19.97 0.20 34.66
CA ALA A 188 19.71 -0.74 35.75
C ALA A 188 20.94 -0.99 36.65
N SER A 189 21.88 -0.05 36.70
CA SER A 189 23.16 -0.21 37.40
C SER A 189 23.46 0.80 38.51
N GLU A 190 22.48 1.60 38.97
CA GLU A 190 22.61 2.37 40.21
C GLU A 190 22.22 1.50 41.44
N PRO A 191 23.17 1.17 42.34
CA PRO A 191 22.84 0.58 43.62
C PRO A 191 22.44 1.68 44.62
N ASP A 192 21.35 1.45 45.35
CA ASP A 192 20.91 2.20 46.55
C ASP A 192 22.01 2.36 47.61
#